data_AF-A0A1V5QAN3-F1
#
_entry.id   AF-A0A1V5QAN3-F1
#
_cell.length_a   1.000
_cell.length_b   1.000
_cell.length_c   1.000
_cell.angle_alpha   90.00
_cell.angle_beta   90.00
_cell.angle_gamma   90.00
#
_symmetry.space_group_name_H-M   'P 1'
#
loop_
_entity.id
_entity.type
_entity.pdbx_description
1 polymer ?
#
loop_
_entity_poly.entity_id
_entity_poly.type
_entity_poly.pdbx_seq_one_letter_code
_entity_poly.pdbx_strand_id
1 'polypeptide(L)'
;MSKVYCGMWGRDNLNDSVYAAELDSFNNRKMLKDGADTYTASHAIPTEEVEPTEAPTEEVEPTEAPTEEVKPTEAPTEEAKPTEAPTEEVKPTEAPTEEVKPTEAPKPTEAPVEENNTSEDGIVIDGNAADWEEYDYYSNGSMSIWTDSDDHYFYFCVKASDINKYQLMINSDNKSSTGYKSDSCGVEGVDYLIENGKLYKSRSRKWDFEKVSNVSEIVRKGDVIEIRICIDSLSNIGNDYSYSFIKLDDNYNVLDYVYGTTD
;
A
#
# COMPACT_ATOMS: atom_id res chain seq x y z
N MET A 1 -32.11 21.56 -14.35
CA MET A 1 -30.92 20.67 -14.46
C MET A 1 -31.05 19.67 -13.31
N SER A 2 -31.48 18.41 -13.44
CA SER A 2 -30.92 17.29 -14.25
C SER A 2 -29.40 17.29 -14.16
N LYS A 3 -28.70 16.30 -13.58
CA LYS A 3 -29.00 14.89 -13.23
C LYS A 3 -28.10 14.52 -12.02
N VAL A 4 -28.57 13.98 -10.89
CA VAL A 4 -28.78 12.55 -10.55
C VAL A 4 -27.87 11.56 -11.31
N TYR A 5 -27.02 10.85 -10.58
CA TYR A 5 -27.09 9.38 -10.55
C TYR A 5 -26.77 8.88 -9.14
N CYS A 6 -27.82 8.30 -8.53
CA CYS A 6 -27.80 7.46 -7.34
C CYS A 6 -27.65 6.01 -7.80
N GLY A 7 -27.05 5.17 -6.95
CA GLY A 7 -26.97 3.73 -7.15
C GLY A 7 -26.69 2.99 -5.85
N MET A 8 -27.48 3.25 -4.81
CA MET A 8 -27.67 2.29 -3.71
C MET A 8 -28.61 1.20 -4.22
N TRP A 9 -28.17 -0.06 -4.13
CA TRP A 9 -29.05 -1.21 -4.06
C TRP A 9 -28.62 -2.06 -2.86
N GLY A 10 -29.41 -1.97 -1.79
CA GLY A 10 -29.69 -3.14 -0.97
C GLY A 10 -30.90 -3.84 -1.57
N ARG A 11 -30.82 -5.16 -1.72
CA ARG A 11 -32.01 -6.02 -1.76
C ARG A 11 -31.64 -7.33 -1.10
N ASP A 12 -32.38 -7.65 -0.06
CA ASP A 12 -32.39 -8.94 0.59
C ASP A 12 -32.73 -10.03 -0.42
N ASN A 13 -31.91 -11.08 -0.45
CA ASN A 13 -32.29 -12.40 -0.91
C ASN A 13 -31.79 -13.37 0.18
N LEU A 14 -32.73 -13.88 0.96
CA LEU A 14 -32.54 -15.04 1.82
C LEU A 14 -32.27 -16.28 0.94
N ASN A 15 -31.34 -17.09 1.40
CA ASN A 15 -30.93 -18.43 0.93
C ASN A 15 -30.21 -18.52 -0.42
N ASP A 16 -28.87 -18.45 -0.38
CA ASP A 16 -28.06 -19.68 -0.44
C ASP A 16 -26.58 -19.37 -0.20
N SER A 17 -25.88 -20.34 0.39
CA SER A 17 -24.42 -20.39 0.58
C SER A 17 -23.83 -19.59 1.74
N VAL A 18 -23.99 -20.17 2.94
CA VAL A 18 -22.90 -20.29 3.94
C VAL A 18 -21.51 -20.20 3.31
N TYR A 19 -20.75 -19.15 3.61
CA TYR A 19 -19.28 -19.13 3.73
C TYR A 19 -18.85 -17.72 4.19
N ALA A 20 -19.05 -17.44 5.47
CA ALA A 20 -18.33 -16.39 6.16
C ALA A 20 -18.09 -16.84 7.61
N ALA A 21 -16.90 -16.53 8.10
CA ALA A 21 -16.34 -16.83 9.42
C ALA A 21 -15.58 -18.17 9.55
N GLU A 22 -14.33 -18.17 9.09
CA GLU A 22 -13.18 -18.67 9.86
C GLU A 22 -11.88 -18.23 9.16
N LEU A 23 -11.36 -17.07 9.55
CA LEU A 23 -9.95 -16.69 9.34
C LEU A 23 -9.47 -15.94 10.59
N ASP A 24 -9.76 -16.52 11.76
CA ASP A 24 -9.06 -16.16 12.99
C ASP A 24 -7.99 -17.22 13.25
N SER A 25 -6.76 -16.75 13.45
CA SER A 25 -5.68 -17.40 14.19
C SER A 25 -4.92 -18.57 13.53
N PHE A 26 -4.44 -18.47 12.29
CA PHE A 26 -3.29 -19.28 11.87
C PHE A 26 -2.41 -18.54 10.85
N ASN A 27 -1.09 -18.52 11.12
CA ASN A 27 0.03 -18.19 10.22
C ASN A 27 0.74 -16.85 10.48
N ASN A 28 1.41 -16.75 11.63
CA ASN A 28 2.75 -16.15 11.70
C ASN A 28 3.64 -17.18 12.42
N ARG A 29 4.20 -18.14 11.68
CA ARG A 29 5.18 -19.09 12.23
C ARG A 29 6.58 -18.65 11.83
N LYS A 30 7.36 -18.14 12.79
CA LYS A 30 8.82 -18.13 12.75
C LYS A 30 9.29 -19.59 12.68
N MET A 31 9.78 -20.03 11.52
CA MET A 31 10.31 -21.40 11.38
C MET A 31 11.76 -21.43 11.88
N LEU A 32 11.94 -21.75 13.16
CA LEU A 32 13.27 -22.10 13.70
C LEU A 32 13.59 -23.54 13.28
N LYS A 33 14.61 -23.74 12.45
CA LYS A 33 15.07 -25.07 12.04
C LYS A 33 15.68 -25.77 13.25
N ASP A 34 15.06 -26.83 13.76
CA ASP A 34 15.73 -27.97 14.40
C ASP A 34 14.77 -29.14 14.69
N GLY A 35 15.21 -30.36 14.33
CA GLY A 35 14.86 -31.61 15.02
C GLY A 35 13.54 -32.32 14.68
N ALA A 36 13.65 -33.52 14.11
CA ALA A 36 12.57 -34.48 13.91
C ALA A 36 11.90 -34.90 15.24
N ASP A 37 10.58 -35.18 15.22
CA ASP A 37 10.01 -36.48 15.66
C ASP A 37 8.46 -36.54 15.59
N THR A 38 8.01 -37.52 14.80
CA THR A 38 6.82 -38.39 14.91
C THR A 38 5.43 -37.82 15.25
N TYR A 39 4.54 -37.96 14.26
CA TYR A 39 3.07 -37.98 14.35
C TYR A 39 2.54 -39.08 15.27
N THR A 40 1.58 -38.75 16.15
CA THR A 40 0.36 -39.55 16.39
C THR A 40 -0.64 -38.71 17.22
N ALA A 41 -1.92 -38.68 16.80
CA ALA A 41 -3.09 -38.97 17.64
C ALA A 41 -4.40 -38.51 16.95
N SER A 42 -5.18 -39.49 16.51
CA SER A 42 -6.61 -39.39 16.23
C SER A 42 -7.41 -39.32 17.53
N HIS A 43 -8.34 -38.36 17.67
CA HIS A 43 -9.49 -38.45 18.57
C HIS A 43 -10.67 -37.67 17.98
N ALA A 44 -11.71 -38.39 17.57
CA ALA A 44 -12.99 -37.84 17.14
C ALA A 44 -13.90 -37.59 18.37
N ILE A 45 -14.67 -36.51 18.36
CA ILE A 45 -15.70 -36.18 19.36
C ILE A 45 -17.01 -35.94 18.59
N PRO A 46 -18.18 -36.48 19.01
CA PRO A 46 -19.44 -36.34 18.27
C PRO A 46 -20.18 -35.05 18.65
N THR A 47 -20.80 -34.40 17.67
CA THR A 47 -21.67 -33.22 17.84
C THR A 47 -23.15 -33.63 17.85
N GLU A 48 -23.88 -33.26 18.91
CA GLU A 48 -25.36 -33.30 18.94
C GLU A 48 -25.94 -31.96 18.44
N GLU A 49 -26.99 -32.06 17.65
CA GLU A 49 -27.68 -30.98 16.94
C GLU A 49 -28.94 -30.56 17.73
N VAL A 50 -29.16 -29.26 17.94
CA VAL A 50 -30.36 -28.71 18.59
C VAL A 50 -31.08 -27.79 17.60
N GLU A 51 -32.32 -28.11 17.25
CA GLU A 51 -33.17 -27.32 16.34
C GLU A 51 -33.65 -26.00 16.99
N PRO A 52 -33.82 -24.90 16.22
CA PRO A 52 -34.38 -23.66 16.75
C PRO A 52 -35.91 -23.59 16.61
N THR A 53 -36.54 -22.95 17.59
CA THR A 53 -37.98 -22.65 17.66
C THR A 53 -38.24 -21.22 17.15
N GLU A 54 -39.18 -21.06 16.22
CA GLU A 54 -39.59 -19.78 15.62
C GLU A 54 -40.50 -18.94 16.56
N ALA A 55 -40.33 -17.61 16.55
CA ALA A 55 -41.21 -16.64 17.22
C ALA A 55 -41.90 -15.72 16.18
N PRO A 56 -43.13 -15.22 16.43
CA PRO A 56 -43.92 -14.54 15.40
C PRO A 56 -43.61 -13.03 15.33
N THR A 57 -43.54 -12.49 14.11
CA THR A 57 -43.45 -11.05 13.80
C THR A 57 -44.82 -10.43 13.54
N GLU A 58 -45.15 -9.34 14.24
CA GLU A 58 -46.28 -8.46 13.93
C GLU A 58 -45.93 -7.45 12.82
N GLU A 59 -46.90 -7.18 11.96
CA GLU A 59 -46.86 -6.30 10.80
C GLU A 59 -47.35 -4.88 11.19
N VAL A 60 -46.62 -3.83 10.82
CA VAL A 60 -47.04 -2.42 11.01
C VAL A 60 -47.14 -1.73 9.66
N GLU A 61 -48.34 -1.25 9.31
CA GLU A 61 -48.63 -0.49 8.09
C GLU A 61 -47.98 0.92 8.11
N PRO A 62 -47.52 1.46 6.96
CA PRO A 62 -46.96 2.81 6.89
C PRO A 62 -48.05 3.88 6.69
N THR A 63 -47.89 5.01 7.41
CA THR A 63 -48.70 6.23 7.28
C THR A 63 -48.06 7.20 6.28
N GLU A 64 -48.82 7.69 5.31
CA GLU A 64 -48.35 8.67 4.29
C GLU A 64 -48.23 10.09 4.85
N ALA A 65 -47.16 10.80 4.48
CA ALA A 65 -46.91 12.22 4.80
C ALA A 65 -47.25 13.14 3.61
N PRO A 66 -47.73 14.38 3.83
CA PRO A 66 -48.23 15.24 2.76
C PRO A 66 -47.10 16.00 2.02
N THR A 67 -47.31 16.17 0.72
CA THR A 67 -46.51 16.96 -0.21
C THR A 67 -46.81 18.46 -0.11
N GLU A 68 -45.79 19.30 0.10
CA GLU A 68 -45.87 20.75 -0.16
C GLU A 68 -45.26 21.10 -1.53
N GLU A 69 -46.04 21.75 -2.38
CA GLU A 69 -45.61 22.34 -3.64
C GLU A 69 -44.90 23.68 -3.40
N VAL A 70 -43.64 23.79 -3.84
CA VAL A 70 -42.91 25.07 -3.88
C VAL A 70 -42.93 25.60 -5.32
N LYS A 71 -43.57 26.75 -5.54
CA LYS A 71 -43.51 27.53 -6.79
C LYS A 71 -42.08 28.07 -7.03
N PRO A 72 -41.56 28.05 -8.26
CA PRO A 72 -40.31 28.74 -8.57
C PRO A 72 -40.55 30.24 -8.81
N THR A 73 -39.76 31.06 -8.13
CA THR A 73 -39.64 32.51 -8.37
C THR A 73 -38.56 32.75 -9.42
N GLU A 74 -38.91 33.43 -10.52
CA GLU A 74 -37.95 33.82 -11.56
C GLU A 74 -37.02 34.94 -11.05
N ALA A 75 -35.71 34.77 -11.24
CA ALA A 75 -34.69 35.80 -10.99
C ALA A 75 -34.43 36.59 -12.30
N PRO A 76 -34.21 37.92 -12.24
CA PRO A 76 -34.00 38.72 -13.43
C PRO A 76 -32.59 38.52 -13.99
N THR A 77 -32.52 38.42 -15.32
CA THR A 77 -31.29 38.35 -16.10
C THR A 77 -30.76 39.77 -16.32
N GLU A 78 -29.58 40.11 -15.79
CA GLU A 78 -28.83 41.29 -16.23
C GLU A 78 -27.86 40.91 -17.35
N GLU A 79 -28.09 41.47 -18.53
CA GLU A 79 -27.16 41.45 -19.66
C GLU A 79 -25.94 42.34 -19.35
N ALA A 80 -24.77 41.72 -19.13
CA ALA A 80 -23.50 42.44 -19.14
C ALA A 80 -23.04 42.68 -20.58
N LYS A 81 -23.03 43.95 -20.98
CA LYS A 81 -22.52 44.49 -22.25
C LYS A 81 -20.99 44.22 -22.36
N PRO A 82 -20.46 43.80 -23.52
CA PRO A 82 -19.01 43.63 -23.67
C PRO A 82 -18.35 45.01 -23.78
N THR A 83 -17.33 45.24 -22.95
CA THR A 83 -16.45 46.42 -23.04
C THR A 83 -15.21 46.01 -23.83
N GLU A 84 -15.02 46.60 -25.00
CA GLU A 84 -13.81 46.41 -25.81
C GLU A 84 -12.60 47.06 -25.11
N ALA A 85 -11.55 46.27 -24.91
CA ALA A 85 -10.25 46.77 -24.46
C ALA A 85 -9.44 47.26 -25.68
N PRO A 86 -8.66 48.35 -25.56
CA PRO A 86 -7.88 48.88 -26.67
C PRO A 86 -6.67 47.98 -26.95
N THR A 87 -6.48 47.65 -28.22
CA THR A 87 -5.27 47.05 -28.79
C THR A 87 -4.13 48.08 -28.79
N GLU A 88 -3.11 47.89 -27.96
CA GLU A 88 -1.82 48.55 -28.13
C GLU A 88 -0.94 47.74 -29.09
N GLU A 89 -0.58 48.35 -30.21
CA GLU A 89 0.45 47.87 -31.13
C GLU A 89 1.84 47.96 -30.49
N VAL A 90 2.44 46.82 -30.17
CA VAL A 90 3.87 46.76 -29.81
C VAL A 90 4.68 46.59 -31.09
N LYS A 91 5.45 47.62 -31.46
CA LYS A 91 6.48 47.56 -32.51
C LYS A 91 7.50 46.44 -32.18
N PRO A 92 7.98 45.67 -33.17
CA PRO A 92 9.06 44.72 -32.95
C PRO A 92 10.38 45.47 -32.76
N THR A 93 10.98 45.35 -31.57
CA THR A 93 12.36 45.73 -31.30
C THR A 93 13.25 44.57 -31.71
N GLU A 94 14.09 44.76 -32.73
CA GLU A 94 15.10 43.77 -33.11
C GLU A 94 16.14 43.63 -31.99
N ALA A 95 16.28 42.41 -31.46
CA ALA A 95 17.34 42.05 -30.54
C ALA A 95 18.62 41.68 -31.32
N PRO A 96 19.82 42.07 -30.86
CA PRO A 96 21.06 41.76 -31.55
C PRO A 96 21.40 40.27 -31.40
N THR A 97 21.72 39.64 -32.52
CA THR A 97 22.30 38.29 -32.61
C THR A 97 23.71 38.30 -32.01
N GLU A 98 23.89 37.72 -30.83
CA GLU A 98 25.21 37.31 -30.35
C GLU A 98 25.56 35.93 -30.92
N GLU A 99 26.67 35.86 -31.66
CA GLU A 99 27.30 34.62 -32.12
C GLU A 99 27.82 33.82 -30.91
N VAL A 100 27.16 32.70 -30.59
CA VAL A 100 27.70 31.73 -29.63
C VAL A 100 28.72 30.85 -30.36
N LYS A 101 30.00 31.08 -30.04
CA LYS A 101 31.14 30.22 -30.40
C LYS A 101 30.89 28.80 -29.85
N PRO A 102 31.16 27.71 -30.59
CA PRO A 102 30.89 26.36 -30.10
C PRO A 102 31.80 26.03 -28.90
N THR A 103 31.19 25.84 -27.74
CA THR A 103 31.80 25.26 -26.55
C THR A 103 32.13 23.80 -26.84
N GLU A 104 33.38 23.40 -26.57
CA GLU A 104 33.84 22.03 -26.75
C GLU A 104 32.97 21.04 -25.98
N ALA A 105 32.68 19.90 -26.64
CA ALA A 105 31.93 18.80 -26.06
C ALA A 105 32.58 18.33 -24.75
N PRO A 106 31.82 18.08 -23.68
CA PRO A 106 32.38 17.48 -22.49
C PRO A 106 32.94 16.10 -22.86
N LYS A 107 34.21 15.89 -22.51
CA LYS A 107 34.87 14.59 -22.44
C LYS A 107 33.94 13.58 -21.76
N PRO A 108 33.83 12.32 -22.23
CA PRO A 108 32.95 11.35 -21.61
C PRO A 108 33.28 11.27 -20.12
N THR A 109 32.28 11.66 -19.32
CA THR A 109 32.22 11.38 -17.90
C THR A 109 32.51 9.90 -17.72
N GLU A 110 33.50 9.59 -16.90
CA GLU A 110 33.71 8.24 -16.40
C GLU A 110 32.36 7.66 -15.92
N ALA A 111 32.18 6.36 -16.12
CA ALA A 111 30.99 5.60 -15.76
C ALA A 111 30.43 6.02 -14.38
N PRO A 112 29.11 5.97 -14.17
CA PRO A 112 28.54 6.30 -12.87
C PRO A 112 29.24 5.43 -11.82
N VAL A 113 29.71 6.06 -10.74
CA VAL A 113 30.18 5.38 -9.55
C VAL A 113 29.10 4.38 -9.17
N GLU A 114 29.38 3.09 -9.30
CA GLU A 114 28.51 2.04 -8.74
C GLU A 114 28.46 2.30 -7.24
N GLU A 115 27.33 2.82 -6.79
CA GLU A 115 26.98 2.90 -5.38
C GLU A 115 26.87 1.44 -4.91
N ASN A 116 27.94 0.94 -4.27
CA ASN A 116 28.09 -0.45 -3.81
C ASN A 116 26.73 -1.02 -3.36
N ASN A 117 26.19 -1.98 -4.11
CA ASN A 117 24.88 -2.60 -3.86
C ASN A 117 24.95 -3.75 -2.85
N THR A 118 26.04 -3.82 -2.08
CA THR A 118 26.31 -4.87 -1.09
C THR A 118 26.24 -4.30 0.32
N SER A 119 25.55 -4.98 1.24
CA SER A 119 25.53 -4.63 2.68
C SER A 119 26.85 -4.97 3.37
N GLU A 120 27.02 -4.52 4.62
CA GLU A 120 28.19 -4.88 5.45
C GLU A 120 28.29 -6.38 5.74
N ASP A 121 27.16 -7.09 5.77
CA ASP A 121 27.07 -8.54 5.99
C ASP A 121 27.09 -9.36 4.68
N GLY A 122 27.29 -8.70 3.54
CA GLY A 122 27.49 -9.36 2.25
C GLY A 122 26.22 -9.66 1.45
N ILE A 123 25.07 -9.11 1.83
CA ILE A 123 23.84 -9.17 1.04
C ILE A 123 24.01 -8.32 -0.21
N VAL A 124 23.89 -8.92 -1.40
CA VAL A 124 23.95 -8.20 -2.67
C VAL A 124 22.54 -7.97 -3.20
N ILE A 125 22.22 -6.72 -3.57
CA ILE A 125 20.93 -6.37 -4.18
C ILE A 125 21.00 -6.65 -5.69
N ASP A 126 20.65 -7.87 -6.09
CA ASP A 126 20.75 -8.39 -7.47
C ASP A 126 19.52 -9.23 -7.93
N GLY A 127 18.51 -9.35 -7.07
CA GLY A 127 17.30 -10.15 -7.27
C GLY A 127 17.52 -11.65 -7.06
N ASN A 128 18.56 -12.06 -6.33
CA ASN A 128 18.83 -13.46 -6.00
C ASN A 128 18.77 -13.69 -4.49
N ALA A 129 17.73 -14.40 -4.03
CA ALA A 129 17.52 -14.68 -2.61
C ALA A 129 18.57 -15.63 -1.95
N ALA A 130 19.62 -16.04 -2.66
CA ALA A 130 20.63 -16.98 -2.14
C ALA A 130 21.38 -16.43 -0.92
N ASP A 131 21.70 -15.13 -0.95
CA ASP A 131 22.44 -14.46 0.13
C ASP A 131 21.60 -14.35 1.42
N TRP A 132 20.30 -14.60 1.33
CA TRP A 132 19.34 -14.51 2.43
C TRP A 132 19.00 -15.88 3.06
N GLU A 133 19.50 -16.99 2.53
CA GLU A 133 19.07 -18.35 2.93
C GLU A 133 19.37 -18.71 4.40
N GLU A 134 20.35 -18.03 5.01
CA GLU A 134 20.74 -18.21 6.42
C GLU A 134 19.98 -17.29 7.38
N TYR A 135 19.29 -16.27 6.88
CA TYR A 135 18.57 -15.30 7.68
C TYR A 135 17.19 -15.81 8.10
N ASP A 136 16.75 -15.38 9.29
CA ASP A 136 15.38 -15.58 9.75
C ASP A 136 14.39 -14.86 8.81
N TYR A 137 13.21 -15.44 8.62
CA TYR A 137 12.18 -14.89 7.75
C TYR A 137 10.78 -15.08 8.31
N TYR A 138 9.86 -14.25 7.82
CA TYR A 138 8.42 -14.42 8.00
C TYR A 138 7.81 -14.92 6.71
N SER A 139 6.74 -15.71 6.81
CA SER A 139 6.04 -16.25 5.64
C SER A 139 4.55 -16.37 5.87
N ASN A 140 3.79 -16.13 4.81
CA ASN A 140 2.38 -16.50 4.70
C ASN A 140 2.17 -17.24 3.38
N GLY A 141 1.67 -18.48 3.45
CA GLY A 141 1.53 -19.33 2.28
C GLY A 141 2.85 -19.54 1.54
N SER A 142 2.90 -19.14 0.28
CA SER A 142 4.09 -19.22 -0.58
C SER A 142 4.95 -17.95 -0.56
N MET A 143 4.50 -16.89 0.11
CA MET A 143 5.24 -15.64 0.21
C MET A 143 6.17 -15.66 1.43
N SER A 144 7.41 -15.25 1.22
CA SER A 144 8.42 -15.11 2.28
C SER A 144 9.07 -13.73 2.22
N ILE A 145 9.39 -13.18 3.39
CA ILE A 145 10.11 -11.92 3.54
C ILE A 145 11.25 -12.06 4.54
N TRP A 146 12.42 -11.60 4.11
CA TRP A 146 13.62 -11.43 4.92
C TRP A 146 13.88 -9.94 5.12
N THR A 147 14.50 -9.59 6.22
CA THR A 147 14.94 -8.22 6.51
C THR A 147 16.32 -8.25 7.14
N ASP A 148 17.10 -7.23 6.85
CA ASP A 148 18.37 -6.95 7.52
C ASP A 148 18.62 -5.43 7.49
N SER A 149 19.59 -4.96 8.27
CA SER A 149 19.95 -3.54 8.31
C SER A 149 21.40 -3.33 8.70
N ASP A 150 22.02 -2.28 8.17
CA ASP A 150 23.31 -1.76 8.63
C ASP A 150 23.18 -0.27 9.01
N ASP A 151 24.31 0.40 9.27
CA ASP A 151 24.36 1.81 9.67
C ASP A 151 23.85 2.78 8.57
N HIS A 152 23.62 2.30 7.35
CA HIS A 152 23.26 3.14 6.19
C HIS A 152 21.90 2.78 5.58
N TYR A 153 21.53 1.50 5.59
CA TYR A 153 20.37 1.03 4.84
C TYR A 153 19.55 -0.04 5.59
N PHE A 154 18.26 -0.03 5.28
CA PHE A 154 17.35 -1.14 5.51
C PHE A 154 17.19 -1.96 4.24
N TYR A 155 17.24 -3.28 4.41
CA TYR A 155 17.16 -4.24 3.34
C TYR A 155 15.95 -5.15 3.54
N PHE A 156 15.25 -5.42 2.45
CA PHE A 156 14.20 -6.42 2.39
C PHE A 156 14.40 -7.30 1.17
N CYS A 157 14.21 -8.60 1.34
CA CYS A 157 14.04 -9.54 0.24
C CYS A 157 12.67 -10.19 0.35
N VAL A 158 11.95 -10.25 -0.75
CA VAL A 158 10.64 -10.88 -0.84
C VAL A 158 10.67 -11.91 -1.94
N LYS A 159 10.25 -13.13 -1.61
CA LYS A 159 10.04 -14.19 -2.57
C LYS A 159 8.55 -14.52 -2.66
N ALA A 160 7.93 -14.20 -3.79
CA ALA A 160 6.55 -14.57 -4.08
C ALA A 160 6.27 -14.58 -5.59
N SER A 161 5.48 -15.55 -6.03
CA SER A 161 5.07 -15.66 -7.44
C SER A 161 3.95 -14.67 -7.78
N ASP A 162 3.82 -14.31 -9.05
CA ASP A 162 2.72 -13.52 -9.62
C ASP A 162 2.49 -12.15 -8.97
N ILE A 163 3.55 -11.47 -8.52
CA ILE A 163 3.45 -10.10 -7.99
C ILE A 163 3.26 -9.13 -9.15
N ASN A 164 2.05 -8.59 -9.35
CA ASN A 164 1.86 -7.51 -10.33
C ASN A 164 2.07 -6.14 -9.68
N LYS A 165 1.32 -5.88 -8.61
CA LYS A 165 1.48 -4.71 -7.75
C LYS A 165 1.79 -5.15 -6.33
N TYR A 166 2.48 -4.28 -5.60
CA TYR A 166 2.75 -4.48 -4.18
C TYR A 166 2.86 -3.16 -3.43
N GLN A 167 2.73 -3.27 -2.12
CA GLN A 167 3.09 -2.23 -1.16
C GLN A 167 3.93 -2.86 -0.05
N LEU A 168 4.93 -2.13 0.43
CA LEU A 168 5.63 -2.45 1.67
C LEU A 168 5.28 -1.36 2.68
N MET A 169 4.60 -1.75 3.75
CA MET A 169 4.20 -0.89 4.85
C MET A 169 5.12 -1.13 6.05
N ILE A 170 5.61 -0.06 6.67
CA ILE A 170 6.53 -0.12 7.80
C ILE A 170 5.98 0.74 8.93
N ASN A 171 5.82 0.15 10.11
CA ASN A 171 5.69 0.84 11.38
C ASN A 171 7.08 0.94 12.00
N SER A 172 7.68 2.12 11.90
CA SER A 172 9.10 2.34 12.23
C SER A 172 9.37 2.46 13.73
N ASP A 173 8.35 2.81 14.51
CA ASP A 173 8.46 3.00 15.95
C ASP A 173 7.74 1.94 16.78
N ASN A 174 7.20 0.92 16.11
CA ASN A 174 6.39 -0.18 16.62
C ASN A 174 5.22 0.28 17.53
N LYS A 175 4.65 1.47 17.28
CA LYS A 175 3.49 1.96 18.02
C LYS A 175 2.25 1.93 17.12
N SER A 176 1.28 1.11 17.48
CA SER A 176 0.01 1.07 16.73
C SER A 176 -0.77 2.40 16.75
N SER A 177 -0.45 3.32 17.67
CA SER A 177 -1.11 4.62 17.86
C SER A 177 -0.62 5.76 16.94
N THR A 178 0.53 5.61 16.28
CA THR A 178 1.16 6.58 15.35
C THR A 178 0.95 6.16 13.90
N GLY A 179 1.16 7.05 12.93
CA GLY A 179 1.04 6.67 11.51
C GLY A 179 -0.38 6.25 11.04
N TYR A 180 -0.45 5.67 9.85
CA TYR A 180 -1.70 5.21 9.21
C TYR A 180 -2.24 3.95 9.90
N LYS A 181 -3.56 3.91 10.15
CA LYS A 181 -4.22 2.70 10.65
C LYS A 181 -4.62 1.83 9.45
N SER A 182 -3.89 0.75 9.22
CA SER A 182 -4.32 -0.27 8.26
C SER A 182 -5.41 -1.16 8.85
N ASP A 183 -6.38 -1.55 8.04
CA ASP A 183 -7.49 -2.41 8.46
C ASP A 183 -7.34 -3.86 7.98
N SER A 184 -6.32 -4.20 7.17
CA SER A 184 -6.32 -5.48 6.42
C SER A 184 -4.97 -6.13 6.12
N CYS A 185 -3.85 -5.64 6.68
CA CYS A 185 -2.53 -6.20 6.37
C CYS A 185 -1.64 -6.46 7.58
N GLY A 186 -2.21 -6.64 8.78
CA GLY A 186 -1.48 -7.05 9.99
C GLY A 186 -0.59 -5.99 10.65
N VAL A 187 -0.06 -5.03 9.89
CA VAL A 187 0.72 -3.90 10.44
C VAL A 187 -0.20 -2.74 10.80
N GLU A 188 -0.23 -2.39 12.09
CA GLU A 188 -0.91 -1.20 12.57
C GLU A 188 0.08 -0.07 12.78
N GLY A 189 -0.38 1.16 12.56
CA GLY A 189 0.42 2.35 12.81
C GLY A 189 1.56 2.57 11.81
N VAL A 190 1.23 2.47 10.52
CA VAL A 190 2.18 2.55 9.41
C VAL A 190 2.73 3.98 9.28
N ASP A 191 4.00 4.16 9.59
CA ASP A 191 4.70 5.44 9.40
C ASP A 191 5.13 5.62 7.95
N TYR A 192 5.51 4.53 7.29
CA TYR A 192 6.11 4.55 5.96
C TYR A 192 5.44 3.56 5.00
N LEU A 193 5.28 4.01 3.76
CA LEU A 193 4.75 3.22 2.66
C LEU A 193 5.74 3.26 1.50
N ILE A 194 6.05 2.11 0.93
CA ILE A 194 6.75 1.98 -0.33
C ILE A 194 5.78 1.46 -1.38
N GLU A 195 5.67 2.21 -2.47
CA GLU A 195 4.86 1.84 -3.63
C GLU A 195 5.54 2.37 -4.89
N ASN A 196 5.67 1.53 -5.92
CA ASN A 196 6.23 1.93 -7.22
C ASN A 196 7.63 2.59 -7.12
N GLY A 197 8.50 2.05 -6.26
CA GLY A 197 9.86 2.57 -6.05
C GLY A 197 9.94 3.90 -5.28
N LYS A 198 8.80 4.39 -4.76
CA LYS A 198 8.71 5.65 -4.02
C LYS A 198 8.46 5.38 -2.55
N LEU A 199 9.15 6.13 -1.70
CA LEU A 199 8.94 6.15 -0.26
C LEU A 199 8.01 7.30 0.11
N TYR A 200 7.01 7.00 0.92
CA TYR A 200 6.05 7.95 1.45
C TYR A 200 6.00 7.86 2.97
N LYS A 201 5.70 8.99 3.62
CA LYS A 201 5.46 9.09 5.06
C LYS A 201 4.00 9.38 5.34
N SER A 202 3.43 8.68 6.31
CA SER A 202 2.07 8.92 6.77
C SER A 202 1.95 10.27 7.47
N ARG A 203 0.84 10.97 7.22
CA ARG A 203 0.50 12.24 7.87
C ARG A 203 -0.66 12.13 8.85
N SER A 204 -1.37 11.00 8.85
CA SER A 204 -2.58 10.84 9.66
C SER A 204 -2.92 9.37 9.90
N ARG A 205 -3.93 9.13 10.74
CA ARG A 205 -4.52 7.80 10.95
C ARG A 205 -5.30 7.27 9.73
N LYS A 206 -5.51 8.08 8.69
CA LYS A 206 -6.23 7.74 7.45
C LYS A 206 -5.25 7.63 6.28
N TRP A 207 -5.74 7.18 5.12
CA TRP A 207 -4.96 7.10 3.88
C TRP A 207 -4.53 8.50 3.40
N ASP A 208 -3.46 9.03 3.99
CA ASP A 208 -2.88 10.32 3.70
C ASP A 208 -1.35 10.23 3.84
N PHE A 209 -0.69 10.15 2.68
CA PHE A 209 0.75 9.90 2.55
C PHE A 209 1.41 11.00 1.73
N GLU A 210 2.55 11.48 2.21
CA GLU A 210 3.37 12.47 1.52
C GLU A 210 4.66 11.82 1.02
N LYS A 211 5.01 12.08 -0.24
CA LYS A 211 6.23 11.52 -0.83
C LYS A 211 7.45 12.11 -0.12
N VAL A 212 8.35 11.24 0.36
CA VAL A 212 9.63 11.62 0.96
C VAL A 212 10.73 11.60 -0.11
N SER A 213 10.89 10.46 -0.76
CA SER A 213 12.00 10.21 -1.69
C SER A 213 11.64 9.04 -2.64
N ASN A 214 12.58 8.63 -3.48
CA ASN A 214 12.57 7.28 -4.02
C ASN A 214 13.35 6.38 -3.05
N VAL A 215 13.08 5.08 -3.05
CA VAL A 215 13.99 4.15 -2.35
C VAL A 215 15.34 4.10 -3.07
N SER A 216 16.40 3.70 -2.37
CA SER A 216 17.75 3.69 -2.93
C SER A 216 17.86 2.72 -4.10
N GLU A 217 17.29 1.53 -3.95
CA GLU A 217 17.31 0.52 -5.02
C GLU A 217 16.14 -0.46 -4.88
N ILE A 218 15.61 -0.90 -6.03
CA ILE A 218 14.73 -2.06 -6.11
C ILE A 218 15.19 -2.92 -7.28
N VAL A 219 15.51 -4.18 -7.00
CA VAL A 219 15.81 -5.17 -8.03
C VAL A 219 14.73 -6.25 -8.01
N ARG A 220 14.20 -6.57 -9.19
CA ARG A 220 13.22 -7.64 -9.36
C ARG A 220 13.70 -8.63 -10.41
N LYS A 221 13.76 -9.91 -10.05
CA LYS A 221 14.17 -10.99 -10.94
C LYS A 221 13.31 -12.22 -10.68
N GLY A 222 12.41 -12.51 -11.62
CA GLY A 222 11.41 -13.56 -11.46
C GLY A 222 10.52 -13.29 -10.24
N ASP A 223 10.55 -14.21 -9.28
CA ASP A 223 9.73 -14.19 -8.07
C ASP A 223 10.44 -13.50 -6.89
N VAL A 224 11.63 -12.95 -7.09
CA VAL A 224 12.40 -12.26 -6.04
C VAL A 224 12.36 -10.75 -6.27
N ILE A 225 12.07 -10.01 -5.21
CA ILE A 225 12.16 -8.55 -5.12
C ILE A 225 13.06 -8.21 -3.96
N GLU A 226 14.11 -7.43 -4.21
CA GLU A 226 14.99 -6.88 -3.20
C GLU A 226 14.85 -5.36 -3.17
N ILE A 227 14.80 -4.81 -1.97
CA ILE A 227 14.55 -3.39 -1.71
C ILE A 227 15.62 -2.90 -0.75
N ARG A 228 16.30 -1.82 -1.12
CA ARG A 228 17.27 -1.10 -0.29
C ARG A 228 16.77 0.31 -0.03
N ILE A 229 16.70 0.70 1.23
CA ILE A 229 16.15 1.99 1.68
C ILE A 229 17.21 2.69 2.52
N CYS A 230 17.57 3.92 2.16
CA CYS A 230 18.47 4.73 2.97
C CYS A 230 17.83 5.04 4.33
N ILE A 231 18.55 4.75 5.42
CA ILE A 231 18.06 4.92 6.79
C ILE A 231 17.73 6.38 7.09
N ASP A 232 18.49 7.34 6.54
CA ASP A 232 18.24 8.77 6.72
C ASP A 232 16.90 9.25 6.14
N SER A 233 16.30 8.46 5.24
CA SER A 233 14.94 8.75 4.73
C SER A 233 13.84 8.32 5.72
N LEU A 234 14.19 7.54 6.74
CA LEU A 234 13.28 6.99 7.76
C LEU A 234 13.57 7.69 9.10
N SER A 235 12.59 8.39 9.64
CA SER A 235 12.68 9.00 10.96
C SER A 235 12.23 8.01 12.02
N ASN A 236 12.93 7.99 13.16
CA ASN A 236 12.57 7.18 14.34
C ASN A 236 12.59 5.68 14.10
N ILE A 237 13.43 5.20 13.19
CA ILE A 237 13.61 3.76 13.08
C ILE A 237 14.40 3.28 14.30
N GLY A 238 13.67 2.62 15.19
CA GLY A 238 14.25 1.97 16.37
C GLY A 238 14.81 0.61 16.01
N ASN A 239 15.25 -0.13 17.02
CA ASN A 239 15.57 -1.56 16.86
C ASN A 239 14.28 -2.41 16.71
N ASP A 240 13.15 -1.88 17.15
CA ASP A 240 11.86 -2.55 17.14
C ASP A 240 10.97 -1.87 16.08
N TYR A 241 10.68 -2.60 15.02
CA TYR A 241 9.80 -2.16 13.94
C TYR A 241 8.98 -3.34 13.43
N SER A 242 7.83 -3.04 12.86
CA SER A 242 7.00 -4.04 12.20
C SER A 242 6.69 -3.63 10.78
N TYR A 243 6.42 -4.61 9.93
CA TYR A 243 6.25 -4.39 8.51
C TYR A 243 5.32 -5.42 7.89
N SER A 244 4.70 -5.03 6.77
CA SER A 244 3.97 -5.94 5.93
C SER A 244 4.28 -5.70 4.46
N PHE A 245 4.61 -6.78 3.77
CA PHE A 245 4.59 -6.79 2.31
C PHE A 245 3.25 -7.31 1.82
N ILE A 246 2.61 -6.56 0.94
CA ILE A 246 1.25 -6.76 0.50
C ILE A 246 1.26 -6.98 -1.00
N LYS A 247 0.75 -8.12 -1.43
CA LYS A 247 0.51 -8.44 -2.84
C LYS A 247 -0.85 -7.90 -3.24
N LEU A 248 -0.89 -7.16 -4.35
CA LEU A 248 -2.08 -6.45 -4.83
C LEU A 248 -2.47 -6.87 -6.24
N ASP A 249 -3.77 -6.81 -6.54
CA ASP A 249 -4.29 -6.88 -7.91
C ASP A 249 -4.15 -5.54 -8.65
N ASP A 250 -4.59 -5.48 -9.91
CA ASP A 250 -4.54 -4.26 -10.72
C ASP A 250 -5.40 -3.11 -10.18
N ASN A 251 -6.38 -3.39 -9.33
CA ASN A 251 -7.27 -2.41 -8.72
C ASN A 251 -6.85 -2.03 -7.30
N TYR A 252 -5.66 -2.45 -6.85
CA TYR A 252 -5.15 -2.24 -5.49
C TYR A 252 -5.95 -2.97 -4.39
N ASN A 253 -6.66 -4.04 -4.73
CA ASN A 253 -7.23 -4.93 -3.72
C ASN A 253 -6.13 -5.85 -3.17
N VAL A 254 -6.18 -6.13 -1.87
CA VAL A 254 -5.27 -7.06 -1.19
C VAL A 254 -5.56 -8.48 -1.67
N LEU A 255 -4.54 -9.15 -2.21
CA LEU A 255 -4.58 -10.56 -2.57
C LEU A 255 -3.98 -11.44 -1.47
N ASP A 256 -2.85 -11.03 -0.92
CA ASP A 256 -2.14 -11.71 0.15
C ASP A 256 -1.18 -10.73 0.86
N TYR A 257 -0.75 -11.04 2.07
CA TYR A 257 0.26 -10.27 2.77
C TYR A 257 1.10 -11.16 3.70
N VAL A 258 2.34 -10.75 3.95
CA VAL A 258 3.19 -11.32 4.99
C VAL A 258 3.55 -10.21 5.97
N TYR A 259 3.35 -10.48 7.25
CA TYR A 259 3.67 -9.58 8.34
C TYR A 259 4.94 -10.07 9.05
N GLY A 260 5.84 -9.16 9.36
CA GLY A 260 7.03 -9.40 10.17
C GLY A 260 7.20 -8.33 11.23
N THR A 261 8.00 -8.67 12.24
CA THR A 261 8.40 -7.77 13.32
C THR A 261 9.87 -8.04 13.66
N THR A 262 10.57 -7.05 14.17
CA THR A 262 11.82 -7.28 14.92
C THR A 262 11.47 -7.33 16.40
N ASP A 263 11.98 -8.35 17.09
CA ASP A 263 11.84 -8.57 18.54
C ASP A 263 13.17 -8.23 19.25
#